data_AF-A0A7Y8LTH7-F1
#
_entry.id   AF-A0A7Y8LTH7-F1
#
_cell.length_a   1.000
_cell.length_b   1.000
_cell.length_c   1.000
_cell.angle_alpha   90.00
_cell.angle_beta   90.00
_cell.angle_gamma   90.00
#
_symmetry.space_group_name_H-M   'P 1'
#
loop_
_entity.id
_entity.type
_entity.pdbx_description
1 polymer ?
#
loop_
_entity_poly.entity_id
_entity_poly.type
_entity_poly.pdbx_seq_one_letter_code
_entity_poly.pdbx_strand_id
1 'polypeptide(L)'
;METIYYSTFDSSFLGKVFVASAGKGICMVDFLTSEKDFFRRLKNRFSGEIVRDDQKNKNVLSQLKKYLKGKLQRFDCRLDLKGTPFQKKVWR
;
A
#
# COMPACT_ATOMS: atom_id res chain seq x y z
N MET A 1 -6.98 -18.11 4.77
CA MET A 1 -7.28 -16.67 4.68
C MET A 1 -6.00 -15.92 4.93
N GLU A 2 -5.66 -14.94 4.10
CA GLU A 2 -4.41 -14.18 4.22
C GLU A 2 -4.69 -12.88 4.99
N THR A 3 -4.00 -12.64 6.10
CA THR A 3 -4.13 -11.38 6.86
C THR A 3 -3.49 -10.24 6.07
N ILE A 4 -4.20 -9.12 5.97
CA ILE A 4 -3.75 -7.90 5.31
C ILE A 4 -3.36 -6.90 6.38
N TYR A 5 -2.11 -6.47 6.35
CA TYR A 5 -1.60 -5.47 7.27
C TYR A 5 -1.66 -4.10 6.61
N TYR A 6 -2.42 -3.17 7.20
CA TYR A 6 -2.48 -1.81 6.71
C TYR A 6 -1.85 -0.81 7.67
N SER A 7 -1.41 0.31 7.10
CA SER A 7 -0.80 1.43 7.80
C SER A 7 -1.17 2.73 7.13
N THR A 8 -1.09 3.82 7.88
CA THR A 8 -1.37 5.15 7.37
C THR A 8 -0.34 6.16 7.83
N PHE A 9 -0.16 7.22 7.04
CA PHE A 9 0.55 8.41 7.47
C PHE A 9 -0.02 9.65 6.78
N ASP A 10 0.12 10.80 7.43
CA ASP A 10 -0.30 12.07 6.85
C ASP A 10 0.82 12.69 6.01
N SER A 11 0.45 13.20 4.85
CA SER A 11 1.30 13.91 3.90
C SER A 11 0.72 15.29 3.63
N SER A 12 1.56 16.32 3.67
CA SER A 12 1.15 17.69 3.35
C SER A 12 0.69 17.85 1.89
N PHE A 13 1.12 16.97 0.99
CA PHE A 13 0.80 17.05 -0.45
C PHE A 13 -0.30 16.09 -0.89
N LEU A 14 -0.42 14.92 -0.22
CA LEU A 14 -1.33 13.84 -0.64
C LEU A 14 -2.48 13.59 0.35
N GLY A 15 -2.55 14.38 1.43
CA GLY A 15 -3.41 14.10 2.57
C GLY A 15 -3.02 12.79 3.24
N LYS A 16 -4.02 12.03 3.69
CA LYS A 16 -3.81 10.72 4.31
C LYS A 16 -3.44 9.68 3.25
N VAL A 17 -2.27 9.08 3.42
CA VAL A 17 -1.77 7.98 2.58
C VAL A 17 -2.00 6.66 3.31
N PHE A 18 -2.59 5.71 2.60
CA PHE A 18 -2.85 4.35 3.05
C PHE A 18 -1.91 3.38 2.35
N VAL A 19 -1.38 2.42 3.09
CA VAL A 19 -0.53 1.36 2.58
C VAL A 19 -1.06 0.04 3.11
N ALA A 20 -1.17 -0.98 2.26
CA ALA A 20 -1.47 -2.34 2.66
C ALA A 20 -0.45 -3.32 2.08
N SER A 21 -0.11 -4.32 2.90
CA SER A 21 0.69 -5.46 2.52
C SER A 21 0.01 -6.77 2.92
N ALA A 22 0.29 -7.80 2.15
CA ALA A 22 -0.12 -9.18 2.41
C ALA A 22 1.07 -10.08 2.09
N GLY A 23 1.21 -11.22 2.77
CA GLY A 23 2.26 -12.26 2.63
C GLY A 23 3.49 -11.95 1.78
N LYS A 24 3.31 -11.78 0.47
CA LYS A 24 4.36 -11.60 -0.55
C LYS A 24 4.91 -10.17 -0.72
N GLY A 25 4.22 -9.14 -0.24
CA GLY A 25 4.66 -7.75 -0.38
C GLY A 25 3.56 -6.70 -0.25
N ILE A 26 3.87 -5.47 -0.66
CA ILE A 26 2.90 -4.36 -0.72
C ILE A 26 1.92 -4.66 -1.84
N CYS A 27 0.63 -4.63 -1.51
CA CYS A 27 -0.43 -5.01 -2.42
C CYS A 27 -1.35 -3.83 -2.77
N MET A 28 -1.30 -2.74 -1.99
CA MET A 28 -2.04 -1.51 -2.28
C MET A 28 -1.37 -0.29 -1.63
N VAL A 29 -1.33 0.82 -2.37
CA VAL A 29 -1.06 2.18 -1.84
C VAL A 29 -2.16 3.08 -2.39
N ASP A 30 -2.79 3.87 -1.53
CA ASP A 30 -3.89 4.76 -1.91
C ASP A 30 -3.76 6.10 -1.16
N PHE A 31 -4.25 7.18 -1.76
CA PHE A 31 -4.16 8.54 -1.21
C PHE A 31 -5.30 9.39 -1.76
N LEU A 32 -5.56 10.55 -1.14
CA LEU A 32 -6.70 11.42 -1.49
C LEU A 32 -8.04 10.65 -1.47
N THR A 33 -8.18 9.70 -0.54
CA THR A 33 -9.37 8.87 -0.38
C THR A 33 -9.76 8.74 1.09
N SER A 34 -10.99 8.29 1.36
CA SER A 34 -11.44 8.02 2.71
C SER A 34 -10.99 6.62 3.18
N GLU A 35 -10.82 6.44 4.48
CA GLU A 35 -10.51 5.12 5.05
C GLU A 35 -11.59 4.08 4.72
N LYS A 36 -12.85 4.50 4.69
CA LYS A 36 -13.99 3.64 4.31
C LYS A 36 -13.86 3.14 2.87
N ASP A 37 -13.49 4.02 1.94
CA ASP A 37 -13.31 3.65 0.53
C ASP A 37 -12.08 2.76 0.34
N PHE A 38 -10.99 3.04 1.06
CA PHE A 38 -9.79 2.21 1.08
C PHE A 38 -10.11 0.78 1.55
N PHE A 39 -10.81 0.63 2.68
CA PHE A 39 -11.23 -0.68 3.16
C PHE A 39 -12.20 -1.38 2.22
N ARG A 40 -13.12 -0.65 1.58
CA ARG A 40 -14.00 -1.23 0.55
C ARG A 40 -13.18 -1.80 -0.61
N ARG A 41 -12.19 -1.07 -1.11
CA ARG A 41 -11.29 -1.52 -2.19
C ARG A 41 -10.46 -2.73 -1.78
N LEU A 42 -9.95 -2.76 -0.55
CA LEU A 42 -9.22 -3.92 -0.01
C LEU A 42 -10.10 -5.16 0.07
N LYS A 43 -11.30 -5.05 0.67
CA LYS A 43 -12.24 -6.17 0.80
C LYS A 43 -12.69 -6.73 -0.55
N ASN A 44 -12.82 -5.88 -1.57
CA ASN A 44 -13.18 -6.32 -2.93
C ASN A 44 -12.04 -7.10 -3.62
N ARG A 45 -10.78 -6.91 -3.20
CA ARG A 45 -9.61 -7.53 -3.84
C ARG A 45 -9.05 -8.72 -3.07
N PHE A 46 -9.29 -8.80 -1.77
CA PHE A 46 -8.68 -9.77 -0.88
C PHE A 46 -9.72 -10.36 0.09
N SER A 47 -9.68 -11.68 0.25
CA SER A 47 -10.45 -12.41 1.25
C SER A 47 -9.58 -12.64 2.50
N GLY A 48 -9.66 -11.72 3.45
CA GLY A 48 -8.81 -11.74 4.63
C GLY A 48 -9.19 -10.72 5.69
N GLU A 49 -8.65 -10.90 6.89
CA GLU A 49 -8.76 -9.93 7.97
C GLU A 49 -7.86 -8.73 7.68
N ILE A 50 -8.37 -7.52 7.89
CA ILE A 50 -7.62 -6.28 7.74
C ILE A 50 -7.18 -5.82 9.14
N VAL A 51 -5.88 -5.89 9.40
CA VAL A 51 -5.28 -5.56 10.69
C VAL A 51 -4.38 -4.36 10.54
N ARG A 52 -4.46 -3.40 11.47
CA ARG A 52 -3.54 -2.27 11.49
C ARG A 52 -2.20 -2.74 12.09
N ASP A 53 -1.13 -2.64 11.31
CA ASP A 53 0.22 -2.97 11.79
C ASP A 53 1.27 -2.12 11.06
N ASP A 54 1.70 -1.06 11.75
CA ASP A 54 2.69 -0.10 11.23
C ASP A 54 4.12 -0.68 11.20
N GLN A 55 4.41 -1.75 11.96
CA GLN A 55 5.72 -2.41 11.91
C GLN A 55 5.89 -3.20 10.61
N LYS A 56 4.84 -3.90 10.18
CA LYS A 56 4.85 -4.68 8.92
C LYS A 56 5.10 -3.80 7.71
N ASN A 57 4.65 -2.54 7.72
CA ASN A 57 4.83 -1.57 6.63
C ASN A 57 5.91 -0.51 6.92
N LYS A 58 6.68 -0.62 8.00
CA LYS A 58 7.63 0.41 8.44
C LYS A 58 8.64 0.81 7.34
N ASN A 59 9.16 -0.16 6.61
CA ASN A 59 10.14 0.10 5.55
C ASN A 59 9.53 0.94 4.41
N VAL A 60 8.37 0.52 3.88
CA VAL A 60 7.71 1.26 2.79
C VAL A 60 7.22 2.64 3.25
N LEU A 61 6.71 2.78 4.48
CA LEU A 61 6.35 4.08 5.04
C LEU A 61 7.56 5.03 5.07
N SER A 62 8.74 4.53 5.48
CA SER A 62 9.98 5.30 5.48
C SER A 62 10.38 5.73 4.06
N GLN A 63 10.30 4.80 3.10
CA GLN A 63 10.66 5.09 1.72
C GLN A 63 9.69 6.08 1.06
N LEU A 64 8.39 5.94 1.27
CA LEU A 64 7.38 6.90 0.78
C LEU A 64 7.63 8.29 1.35
N LYS A 65 7.92 8.41 2.65
CA LYS A 65 8.26 9.69 3.28
C LYS A 65 9.54 10.31 2.71
N LYS A 66 10.54 9.50 2.36
CA LYS A 66 11.77 9.98 1.70
C LYS A 66 11.50 10.41 0.25
N TYR A 67 10.68 9.64 -0.47
CA TYR A 67 10.29 9.92 -1.85
C TYR A 67 9.55 11.26 -1.96
N LEU A 68 8.58 11.50 -1.08
CA LEU A 68 7.83 12.77 -1.03
C LEU A 68 8.69 13.98 -0.66
N LYS A 69 9.88 13.76 -0.11
CA LYS A 69 10.87 14.81 0.18
C LYS A 69 11.93 14.95 -0.92
N GLY A 70 11.80 14.22 -2.03
CA GLY A 70 12.80 14.17 -3.10
C GLY A 70 14.10 13.46 -2.74
N LYS A 71 14.15 12.76 -1.59
CA LYS A 71 15.37 12.10 -1.06
C LYS A 71 15.51 10.63 -1.48
N LEU A 72 14.51 10.08 -2.16
CA LEU A 72 14.51 8.71 -2.65
C LEU A 72 13.91 8.70 -4.05
N GLN A 73 14.60 8.08 -4.99
CA GLN A 73 14.16 7.98 -6.38
C GLN A 73 13.77 6.55 -6.75
N ARG A 74 14.28 5.54 -6.02
CA ARG A 74 14.01 4.12 -6.26
C ARG A 74 13.56 3.45 -4.98
N PHE A 75 12.45 2.73 -5.07
CA PHE A 75 11.94 1.92 -3.98
C PHE A 75 12.62 0.55 -3.95
N ASP A 76 12.94 0.10 -2.74
CA ASP A 76 13.41 -1.26 -2.45
C ASP A 76 12.37 -1.96 -1.55
N CYS A 77 11.35 -2.52 -2.21
CA CYS A 77 10.28 -3.23 -1.55
C CYS A 77 9.70 -4.31 -2.48
N ARG A 78 9.17 -5.37 -1.88
CA ARG A 78 8.46 -6.42 -2.63
C ARG A 78 7.05 -5.95 -2.94
N LEU A 79 6.62 -6.12 -4.19
CA LEU A 79 5.26 -5.82 -4.64
C LEU A 79 4.50 -7.12 -4.87
N ASP A 80 3.28 -7.19 -4.34
CA ASP A 80 2.32 -8.26 -4.63
C ASP A 80 1.25 -7.73 -5.60
N LEU A 81 1.60 -7.73 -6.89
CA LEU A 81 0.76 -7.18 -7.95
C LEU A 81 -0.39 -8.14 -8.30
N LYS A 82 -1.60 -7.83 -7.80
CA LYS A 82 -2.85 -8.51 -8.15
C LYS A 82 -3.64 -7.67 -9.16
N GLY A 83 -3.73 -8.17 -10.40
CA GLY A 83 -4.41 -7.54 -11.52
C GLY A 83 -4.56 -8.50 -12.70
N THR A 84 -5.24 -8.06 -13.76
CA THR A 84 -5.40 -8.84 -14.99
C THR A 84 -4.05 -9.08 -15.67
N PRO A 85 -3.93 -10.10 -16.56
CA PRO A 85 -2.71 -10.30 -17.33
C PRO A 85 -2.27 -9.04 -18.09
N PHE A 86 -3.22 -8.28 -18.64
CA PHE A 86 -2.94 -7.01 -19.31
C PHE A 86 -2.38 -5.96 -18.35
N GLN A 87 -2.99 -5.75 -17.18
CA GLN A 87 -2.50 -4.82 -16.17
C GLN A 87 -1.07 -5.17 -15.72
N LYS A 88 -0.80 -6.46 -15.46
CA LYS A 88 0.55 -6.92 -15.09
C LYS A 88 1.58 -6.67 -16.18
N LYS A 89 1.18 -6.73 -17.46
CA LYS A 89 2.04 -6.40 -18.59
C LYS A 89 2.35 -4.90 -18.66
N VAL A 90 1.40 -4.03 -18.32
CA VAL A 90 1.59 -2.56 -18.29
C VAL A 90 2.45 -2.12 -17.11
N TRP A 91 2.39 -2.82 -15.97
CA TRP A 91 3.16 -2.49 -14.78
C TRP A 91 4.62 -2.95 -14.83
N ARG A 92 4.97 -3.86 -15.75
CA ARG A 92 6.36 -4.29 -15.99
C ARG A 92 7.01 -3.37 -17.01
#